data_AF-A0A5R2MV57-F1
#
_entry.id   AF-A0A5R2MV57-F1
#
_cell.length_a   1.000
_cell.length_b   1.000
_cell.length_c   1.000
_cell.angle_alpha   90.00
_cell.angle_beta   90.00
_cell.angle_gamma   90.00
#
_symmetry.space_group_name_H-M   'P 1'
#
loop_
_entity.id
_entity.type
_entity.pdbx_description
1 polymer ?
#
loop_
_entity_poly.entity_id
_entity_poly.type
_entity_poly.pdbx_seq_one_letter_code
_entity_poly.pdbx_strand_id
1 'polypeptide(L)'
;EIGFPVGPRVSLRAQLAAGGTVAAARLALRHGIACNTAGGSHHARRAQGAGFCTFNDVAVASLVLLEEGAAHNILVVDLDVHQGDGTADVLSDEPRAFTF
;
A
#
# COMPACT_ATOMS: atom_id res chain seq x y z
N GLU A 1 -10.13 12.90 -3.51
CA GLU A 1 -11.38 12.88 -2.73
C GLU A 1 -11.69 11.46 -2.29
N ILE A 2 -11.75 11.22 -0.98
CA ILE A 2 -11.89 9.87 -0.40
C ILE A 2 -13.31 9.30 -0.59
N GLY A 3 -14.32 10.14 -0.75
CA GLY A 3 -15.71 9.72 -0.97
C GLY A 3 -16.50 9.43 0.32
N PHE A 4 -15.90 9.60 1.50
CA PHE A 4 -16.59 9.55 2.79
C PHE A 4 -15.88 10.39 3.87
N PRO A 5 -16.57 10.75 4.97
CA PRO A 5 -15.96 11.41 6.12
C PRO A 5 -14.93 10.50 6.82
N VAL A 6 -13.73 11.03 7.08
CA VAL A 6 -12.69 10.32 7.83
C VAL A 6 -12.80 10.65 9.32
N GLY A 7 -13.62 9.87 10.03
CA GLY A 7 -13.71 9.92 11.49
C GLY A 7 -12.68 9.00 12.19
N PRO A 8 -12.62 9.01 13.54
CA PRO A 8 -11.63 8.24 14.30
C PRO A 8 -11.61 6.73 13.97
N ARG A 9 -12.79 6.11 13.80
CA ARG A 9 -12.90 4.68 13.46
C ARG A 9 -12.38 4.36 12.06
N VAL A 10 -12.67 5.23 11.10
CA VAL A 10 -12.24 5.08 9.70
C VAL A 10 -10.72 5.25 9.62
N SER A 11 -10.19 6.27 10.30
CA SER A 11 -8.75 6.50 10.41
C SER A 11 -8.02 5.30 11.04
N LEU A 12 -8.52 4.80 12.17
CA LEU A 12 -7.94 3.62 12.82
C LEU A 12 -7.97 2.38 11.92
N ARG A 13 -9.08 2.12 11.23
CA ARG A 13 -9.17 1.00 10.27
C ARG A 13 -8.14 1.15 9.16
N ALA A 14 -7.96 2.35 8.61
CA ALA A 14 -6.97 2.59 7.55
C ALA A 14 -5.53 2.39 8.04
N GLN A 15 -5.21 2.83 9.26
CA GLN A 15 -3.91 2.61 9.89
C GLN A 15 -3.64 1.11 10.12
N LEU A 16 -4.64 0.37 10.62
CA LEU A 16 -4.53 -1.07 10.85
C LEU A 16 -4.37 -1.84 9.53
N ALA A 17 -5.06 -1.43 8.47
CA ALA A 17 -4.88 -2.02 7.13
C ALA A 17 -3.44 -1.80 6.63
N ALA A 18 -2.91 -0.58 6.75
CA ALA A 18 -1.53 -0.26 6.36
C ALA A 18 -0.49 -1.06 7.17
N GLY A 19 -0.63 -1.07 8.50
CA GLY A 19 0.24 -1.86 9.37
C GLY A 19 0.14 -3.36 9.10
N GLY A 20 -1.06 -3.85 8.77
CA GLY A 20 -1.30 -5.24 8.38
C GLY A 20 -0.56 -5.63 7.11
N THR A 21 -0.53 -4.75 6.10
CA THR A 21 0.18 -5.01 4.84
C THR A 21 1.70 -5.02 5.06
N VAL A 22 2.24 -4.12 5.88
CA VAL A 22 3.66 -4.17 6.30
C VAL A 22 3.97 -5.48 7.05
N ALA A 23 3.11 -5.89 7.98
CA ALA A 23 3.29 -7.13 8.74
C ALA A 23 3.25 -8.36 7.83
N ALA A 24 2.30 -8.42 6.90
CA ALA A 24 2.20 -9.48 5.90
C ALA A 24 3.45 -9.51 5.01
N ALA A 25 3.94 -8.37 4.53
CA ALA A 25 5.14 -8.30 3.71
C ALA A 25 6.37 -8.84 4.45
N ARG A 26 6.57 -8.47 5.72
CA ARG A 26 7.64 -9.03 6.57
C ARG A 26 7.47 -10.51 6.88
N LEU A 27 6.24 -11.01 7.01
CA LEU A 27 5.95 -12.43 7.17
C LEU A 27 6.27 -13.21 5.90
N ALA A 28 5.92 -12.68 4.72
CA ALA A 28 6.20 -13.30 3.43
C ALA A 28 7.71 -13.48 3.22
N LEU A 29 8.56 -12.54 3.64
CA LEU A 29 10.02 -12.69 3.59
C LEU A 29 10.54 -13.90 4.39
N ARG A 30 9.82 -14.32 5.45
CA ARG A 30 10.21 -15.47 6.29
C ARG A 30 9.54 -16.78 5.86
N HIS A 31 8.33 -16.70 5.32
CA HIS A 31 7.47 -17.86 5.08
C HIS A 31 7.17 -18.11 3.59
N GLY A 32 7.73 -17.30 2.69
CA GLY A 32 7.49 -17.33 1.25
C GLY A 32 6.25 -16.56 0.82
N ILE A 33 5.12 -16.74 1.51
CA ILE A 33 3.85 -16.06 1.20
C ILE A 33 3.10 -15.67 2.47
N ALA A 34 2.42 -14.53 2.43
CA ALA A 34 1.49 -14.08 3.46
C ALA A 34 0.40 -13.21 2.81
N CYS A 35 -0.74 -13.05 3.49
CA CYS A 35 -1.88 -12.31 2.98
C CYS A 35 -2.43 -11.36 4.04
N ASN A 36 -2.77 -10.14 3.63
CA ASN A 36 -3.59 -9.21 4.39
C ASN A 36 -4.87 -8.90 3.60
N THR A 37 -6.00 -9.43 4.04
CA THR A 37 -7.30 -9.24 3.37
C THR A 37 -7.93 -7.87 3.64
N ALA A 38 -7.36 -7.07 4.55
CA ALA A 38 -7.82 -5.70 4.81
C ALA A 38 -7.13 -4.64 3.94
N GLY A 39 -6.05 -5.01 3.23
CA GLY A 39 -5.21 -4.13 2.41
C GLY A 39 -5.74 -3.89 0.99
N GLY A 40 -4.87 -3.37 0.11
CA GLY A 40 -5.16 -3.12 -1.31
C GLY A 40 -5.75 -1.72 -1.60
N SER A 41 -5.49 -0.74 -0.74
CA SER A 41 -6.01 0.63 -0.85
C SER A 41 -5.25 1.45 -1.91
N HIS A 42 -5.35 1.02 -3.17
CA HIS A 42 -4.49 1.42 -4.29
C HIS A 42 -4.76 2.83 -4.87
N HIS A 43 -5.83 3.51 -4.48
CA HIS A 43 -6.18 4.84 -5.01
C HIS A 43 -5.60 6.00 -4.21
N ALA A 44 -5.15 5.76 -2.97
CA ALA A 44 -4.56 6.84 -2.17
C ALA A 44 -3.23 7.29 -2.79
N ARG A 45 -3.11 8.59 -3.01
CA ARG A 45 -1.97 9.26 -3.65
C ARG A 45 -1.03 9.85 -2.60
N ARG A 46 0.16 10.29 -3.02
CA ARG A 46 1.19 10.84 -2.13
C ARG A 46 0.68 12.01 -1.29
N ALA A 47 -0.08 12.92 -1.89
CA ALA A 47 -0.54 14.14 -1.23
C ALA A 47 -1.98 14.06 -0.69
N GLN A 48 -2.75 13.01 -1.00
CA GLN A 48 -4.17 12.92 -0.63
C GLN A 48 -4.75 11.50 -0.75
N GLY A 49 -5.81 11.22 0.01
CA GLY A 49 -6.64 10.04 -0.22
C GLY A 49 -7.59 10.19 -1.42
N ALA A 50 -7.97 9.07 -2.04
CA ALA A 50 -8.90 9.01 -3.16
C ALA A 50 -9.61 7.65 -3.23
N GLY A 51 -10.77 7.58 -3.88
CA GLY A 51 -11.43 6.30 -4.23
C GLY A 51 -11.57 5.35 -3.04
N PHE A 52 -12.12 5.84 -1.92
CA PHE A 52 -12.29 5.07 -0.68
C PHE A 52 -10.99 4.67 0.05
N CYS A 53 -9.83 5.05 -0.47
CA CYS A 53 -8.53 4.78 0.08
C CYS A 53 -8.02 6.00 0.88
N THR A 54 -7.75 5.81 2.18
CA THR A 54 -7.19 6.87 3.05
C THR A 54 -5.66 6.89 3.01
N PHE A 55 -5.04 5.72 3.14
CA PHE A 55 -3.59 5.51 2.99
C PHE A 55 -3.35 4.43 1.95
N ASN A 56 -2.25 4.54 1.21
CA ASN A 56 -1.84 3.50 0.26
C ASN A 56 -0.97 2.46 0.97
N ASP A 57 -1.59 1.40 1.45
CA ASP A 57 -0.90 0.37 2.24
C ASP A 57 0.13 -0.42 1.42
N VAL A 58 -0.13 -0.63 0.13
CA VAL A 58 0.79 -1.32 -0.78
C VAL A 58 2.06 -0.49 -0.95
N ALA A 59 1.93 0.79 -1.31
CA ALA A 59 3.07 1.67 -1.46
C ALA A 59 3.83 1.90 -0.14
N VAL A 60 3.12 2.01 0.99
CA VAL A 60 3.74 2.11 2.32
C VAL A 60 4.58 0.86 2.62
N ALA A 61 4.04 -0.34 2.40
CA ALA A 61 4.79 -1.57 2.65
C ALA A 61 6.01 -1.71 1.74
N SER A 62 5.89 -1.35 0.47
CA SER A 62 7.00 -1.31 -0.48
C SER A 62 8.13 -0.41 0.00
N LEU A 63 7.82 0.84 0.36
CA LEU A 63 8.82 1.81 0.83
C LEU A 63 9.44 1.41 2.17
N VAL A 64 8.65 0.84 3.10
CA VAL A 64 9.18 0.31 4.36
C VAL A 64 10.19 -0.81 4.12
N LEU A 65 9.88 -1.78 3.26
CA LEU A 65 10.83 -2.87 2.98
C LEU A 65 12.12 -2.38 2.30
N LEU A 66 12.00 -1.39 1.41
CA LEU A 66 13.15 -0.77 0.74
C LEU A 66 14.02 0.03 1.73
N GLU A 67 13.42 0.77 2.64
CA GLU A 67 14.12 1.56 3.67
C GLU A 67 14.80 0.67 4.72
N GLU A 68 14.16 -0.44 5.08
CA GLU A 68 14.73 -1.44 6.00
C GLU A 68 15.88 -2.25 5.38
N GLY A 69 16.11 -2.13 4.06
CA GLY A 69 17.02 -3.01 3.33
C GLY A 69 16.53 -4.46 3.28
N ALA A 70 15.27 -4.71 3.60
CA ALA A 70 14.64 -6.03 3.59
C ALA A 70 14.28 -6.48 2.18
N ALA A 71 14.12 -5.54 1.24
CA ALA A 71 14.02 -5.76 -0.19
C ALA A 71 14.90 -4.75 -0.94
N HIS A 72 15.43 -5.15 -2.09
CA HIS A 72 16.24 -4.27 -2.96
C HIS A 72 15.46 -3.74 -4.16
N ASN A 73 14.46 -4.49 -4.62
CA ASN A 73 13.55 -4.13 -5.70
C ASN A 73 12.14 -4.61 -5.34
N ILE A 74 11.13 -3.88 -5.81
CA ILE A 74 9.72 -4.17 -5.60
C ILE A 74 9.02 -4.24 -6.96
N LEU A 75 8.22 -5.29 -7.16
CA LEU A 75 7.23 -5.37 -8.23
C LEU A 75 5.85 -5.37 -7.57
N VAL A 76 5.03 -4.37 -7.89
CA VAL A 76 3.61 -4.36 -7.57
C VAL A 76 2.85 -4.86 -8.80
N VAL A 77 2.05 -5.90 -8.62
CA VAL A 77 1.10 -6.41 -9.62
C VAL A 77 -0.29 -6.07 -9.12
N ASP A 78 -0.95 -5.11 -9.76
CA ASP A 78 -2.32 -4.73 -9.41
C ASP A 78 -3.31 -5.46 -10.32
N LEU A 79 -4.20 -6.24 -9.72
CA LEU A 79 -5.20 -7.06 -10.42
C LEU A 79 -6.61 -6.56 -10.16
N ASP A 80 -6.77 -5.42 -9.50
CA ASP A 80 -8.08 -4.79 -9.34
C ASP A 80 -8.62 -4.33 -10.71
N VAL A 81 -9.95 -4.21 -10.82
CA VAL A 81 -10.61 -3.74 -12.04
C VAL A 81 -10.33 -2.25 -12.31
N HIS A 82 -10.08 -1.48 -11.26
CA HIS A 82 -9.67 -0.09 -11.37
C HIS A 82 -8.15 0.00 -11.44
N GLN A 83 -7.65 1.01 -12.15
CA GLN A 83 -6.23 1.29 -12.19
C GLN A 83 -5.73 1.67 -10.78
N GLY A 84 -4.63 1.05 -10.34
CA GLY A 84 -3.89 1.42 -9.13
C GLY A 84 -3.13 2.75 -9.25
N ASP A 85 -3.86 3.82 -9.59
CA ASP A 85 -3.33 5.16 -9.87
C ASP A 85 -2.59 5.77 -8.68
N GLY A 86 -3.11 5.57 -7.47
CA GLY A 86 -2.47 6.02 -6.24
C GLY A 86 -1.14 5.33 -5.98
N THR A 87 -1.06 4.03 -6.25
CA THR A 87 0.18 3.27 -6.08
C THR A 87 1.25 3.74 -7.07
N ALA A 88 0.86 3.97 -8.33
CA ALA A 88 1.74 4.52 -9.36
C ALA A 88 2.23 5.95 -9.00
N ASP A 89 1.34 6.81 -8.49
CA ASP A 89 1.67 8.16 -8.03
C ASP A 89 2.64 8.15 -6.83
N VAL A 90 2.41 7.30 -5.84
CA VAL A 90 3.30 7.23 -4.67
C VAL A 90 4.67 6.69 -5.06
N LEU A 91 4.77 5.71 -5.96
CA LEU A 91 6.04 5.06 -6.31
C LEU A 91 6.76 5.69 -7.51
N SER A 92 6.24 6.77 -8.10
CA SER A 92 6.76 7.37 -9.33
C SER A 92 8.25 7.76 -9.28
N ASP A 93 8.72 8.20 -8.11
CA ASP A 93 10.10 8.67 -7.90
C ASP A 93 10.99 7.61 -7.23
N GLU A 94 10.52 6.38 -7.07
CA GLU A 94 11.29 5.28 -6.48
C GLU A 94 11.77 4.31 -7.57
N PRO A 95 13.00 4.44 -8.08
CA PRO A 95 13.49 3.63 -9.20
C PRO A 95 13.64 2.15 -8.87
N ARG A 96 13.60 1.77 -7.59
CA ARG A 96 13.61 0.36 -7.15
C ARG A 96 12.23 -0.29 -7.19
N ALA A 97 11.17 0.47 -7.48
CA ALA A 97 9.80 -0.02 -7.54
C ALA A 97 9.24 0.06 -8.96
N PHE A 98 8.57 -1.01 -9.39
CA PHE A 98 7.83 -1.05 -10.65
C PHE A 98 6.38 -1.44 -10.38
N THR A 99 5.44 -0.78 -11.04
CA THR A 99 4.00 -1.04 -10.96
C THR A 99 3.50 -1.58 -12.30
N PHE A 100 2.90 -2.77 -12.29
CA PHE A 100 2.25 -3.43 -13.43
C PHE A 100 0.73 -3.48 -13.23
#